data_AF-A0A183FBC3-F1
#
_entry.id   AF-A0A183FBC3-F1
#
_cell.length_a   1.000
_cell.length_b   1.000
_cell.length_c   1.000
_cell.angle_alpha   90.00
_cell.angle_beta   90.00
_cell.angle_gamma   90.00
#
_symmetry.space_group_name_H-M   'P 1'
#
loop_
_entity.id
_entity.type
_entity.pdbx_description
1 polymer ?
#
loop_
_entity_poly.entity_id
_entity_poly.type
_entity_poly.pdbx_seq_one_letter_code
_entity_poly.pdbx_strand_id
1 'polypeptide(L)'
;MDEKTQLWRSRGRTANSSLPFDTNNPKILFRRQWITSLYIFHCHEENHHMGIAQTLTTLRQLVWISQVRTEVRKRLPLFPDYAKERVSQPQHAFINCGVDYTGPFMAKFNDQRTKVWIALFTCLNTRALYVDIATSFSASCFPNVLHRFIDSNGCPRGILSDNAPVFVSVVTMLSPLLTEDDQNLFDYSSRLNIPFKFVPALAPWQSGIYERMVKIFKPSFKAAIRSRKIELGEFHPLIKECEAFLNSRPLTYVYNIIDSDRISIMTNRLPPTVRSPSSPDFNKHMTLMTNG
;
A
#
# COMPACT_ATOMS: atom_id res chain seq x y z
N MET A 1 -18.22 -18.39 -40.70
CA MET A 1 -18.02 -17.06 -41.30
C MET A 1 -19.35 -16.35 -41.25
N ASP A 2 -19.39 -15.09 -40.82
CA ASP A 2 -20.64 -14.31 -40.80
C ASP A 2 -20.99 -13.87 -42.21
N GLU A 3 -22.12 -14.29 -42.75
CA GLU A 3 -22.50 -14.08 -44.16
C GLU A 3 -22.69 -12.60 -44.51
N LYS A 4 -23.08 -11.78 -43.53
CA LYS A 4 -23.31 -10.33 -43.74
C LYS A 4 -22.04 -9.51 -43.72
N THR A 5 -21.09 -9.87 -42.84
CA THR A 5 -19.86 -9.09 -42.64
C THR A 5 -18.63 -9.74 -43.27
N GLN A 6 -18.74 -10.99 -43.75
CA GLN A 6 -17.64 -11.82 -44.25
C GLN A 6 -16.48 -11.98 -43.25
N LEU A 7 -16.76 -11.78 -41.95
CA LEU A 7 -15.77 -11.90 -40.88
C LEU A 7 -15.83 -13.27 -40.20
N TRP A 8 -14.67 -13.73 -39.74
CA TRP A 8 -14.57 -14.91 -38.88
C TRP A 8 -14.91 -14.56 -37.44
N ARG A 9 -15.81 -15.34 -36.84
CA ARG A 9 -16.27 -15.16 -35.46
C ARG A 9 -16.09 -16.45 -34.68
N SER A 10 -15.74 -16.31 -33.41
CA SER A 10 -15.63 -17.44 -32.49
C SER A 10 -16.98 -17.66 -31.82
N ARG A 11 -17.50 -18.90 -31.84
CA ARG A 11 -18.72 -19.24 -31.10
C ARG A 11 -18.40 -19.50 -29.64
N GLY A 12 -19.01 -18.75 -28.73
CA GLY A 12 -18.87 -18.91 -27.29
C GLY A 12 -19.85 -19.93 -26.67
N ARG A 13 -19.71 -20.18 -25.36
CA ARG A 13 -20.65 -20.98 -24.56
C ARG A 13 -21.83 -20.17 -24.02
N THR A 14 -21.86 -18.87 -24.26
CA THR A 14 -22.88 -17.93 -23.77
C THR A 14 -24.01 -17.70 -24.78
N ALA A 15 -24.19 -18.60 -25.75
CA ALA A 15 -25.15 -18.44 -26.85
C ALA A 15 -26.60 -18.21 -26.39
N ASN A 16 -26.97 -18.72 -25.20
CA ASN A 16 -28.32 -18.57 -24.62
C ASN A 16 -28.44 -17.37 -23.66
N SER A 17 -27.43 -16.51 -23.59
CA SER A 17 -27.47 -15.31 -22.74
C SER A 17 -28.19 -14.16 -23.44
N SER A 18 -28.72 -13.21 -22.65
CA SER A 18 -29.30 -11.95 -23.15
C SER A 18 -28.25 -10.92 -23.62
N LEU A 19 -27.00 -11.35 -23.80
CA LEU A 19 -25.91 -10.48 -24.24
C LEU A 19 -26.03 -10.15 -25.73
N PRO A 20 -25.44 -9.01 -26.17
CA PRO A 20 -25.40 -8.65 -27.58
C PRO A 20 -24.77 -9.74 -28.45
N PHE A 21 -25.24 -9.86 -29.68
CA PHE A 21 -24.77 -10.88 -30.63
C PHE A 21 -23.24 -10.87 -30.80
N ASP A 22 -22.64 -9.67 -30.90
CA ASP A 22 -21.19 -9.49 -31.03
C ASP A 22 -20.40 -9.99 -29.81
N THR A 23 -20.99 -9.92 -28.61
CA THR A 23 -20.38 -10.43 -27.38
C THR A 23 -20.45 -11.93 -27.26
N ASN A 24 -21.55 -12.53 -27.73
CA ASN A 24 -21.69 -13.99 -27.77
C ASN A 24 -20.87 -14.62 -28.91
N ASN A 25 -20.64 -13.87 -29.99
CA ASN A 25 -19.92 -14.34 -31.18
C ASN A 25 -18.83 -13.32 -31.58
N PRO A 26 -17.77 -13.15 -30.77
CA PRO A 26 -16.75 -12.13 -31.00
C PRO A 26 -15.98 -12.36 -32.29
N LYS A 27 -15.57 -11.26 -32.93
CA LYS A 27 -14.77 -11.24 -34.16
C LYS A 27 -13.36 -11.72 -33.88
N ILE A 28 -12.82 -12.59 -34.72
CA ILE A 28 -11.47 -13.14 -34.53
C ILE A 28 -10.46 -12.11 -35.05
N LEU A 29 -9.53 -11.73 -34.17
CA LEU A 29 -8.37 -10.92 -34.52
C LEU A 29 -7.09 -11.74 -34.29
N PHE A 30 -6.22 -11.76 -35.30
CA PHE A 30 -4.97 -12.52 -35.23
C PHE A 30 -3.91 -11.78 -34.42
N ARG A 31 -3.12 -12.54 -33.66
CA ARG A 31 -1.98 -11.98 -32.94
C ARG A 31 -0.96 -11.37 -33.90
N ARG A 32 -0.17 -10.42 -33.39
CA ARG A 32 0.97 -9.80 -34.10
C ARG A 32 0.60 -9.03 -35.38
N GLN A 33 -0.67 -8.76 -35.61
CA GLN A 33 -1.11 -7.86 -36.66
C GLN A 33 -1.12 -6.41 -36.17
N TRP A 34 -0.87 -5.48 -37.08
CA TRP A 34 -0.95 -4.04 -36.83
C TRP A 34 -2.33 -3.64 -36.32
N ILE A 35 -3.39 -4.10 -36.99
CA ILE A 35 -4.78 -3.78 -36.63
C ILE A 35 -5.14 -4.21 -35.21
N THR A 36 -4.65 -5.37 -34.76
CA THR A 36 -4.88 -5.86 -33.40
C THR A 36 -4.17 -5.00 -32.37
N SER A 37 -3.00 -4.45 -32.73
CA SER A 37 -2.27 -3.53 -31.86
C SER A 37 -3.03 -2.22 -31.70
N LEU A 38 -3.44 -1.62 -32.82
CA LEU A 38 -4.28 -0.41 -32.81
C LEU A 38 -5.57 -0.60 -32.03
N TYR A 39 -6.24 -1.73 -32.22
CA TYR A 39 -7.50 -2.01 -31.53
C TYR A 39 -7.31 -2.15 -30.01
N ILE A 40 -6.21 -2.77 -29.57
CA ILE A 40 -5.86 -2.82 -28.14
C ILE A 40 -5.60 -1.40 -27.60
N PHE A 41 -4.89 -0.55 -28.33
CA PHE A 41 -4.64 0.84 -27.94
C PHE A 41 -5.93 1.65 -27.86
N HIS A 42 -6.76 1.58 -28.90
CA HIS A 42 -8.06 2.25 -28.93
C HIS A 42 -8.93 1.82 -27.75
N CYS A 43 -9.05 0.51 -27.48
CA CYS A 43 -9.78 0.05 -26.30
C CYS A 43 -9.13 0.53 -24.99
N HIS A 44 -7.81 0.67 -24.91
CA HIS A 44 -7.16 1.18 -23.70
C HIS A 44 -7.44 2.67 -23.48
N GLU A 45 -7.45 3.47 -24.55
CA GLU A 45 -7.78 4.90 -24.52
C GLU A 45 -9.26 5.14 -24.20
N GLU A 46 -10.17 4.40 -24.82
CA GLU A 46 -11.62 4.43 -24.53
C GLU A 46 -11.91 4.07 -23.07
N ASN A 47 -11.12 3.17 -22.48
CA ASN A 47 -11.22 2.84 -21.05
C ASN A 47 -10.35 3.75 -20.17
N HIS A 48 -10.01 4.96 -20.61
CA HIS A 48 -9.25 5.96 -19.83
C HIS A 48 -7.95 5.43 -19.22
N HIS A 49 -7.19 4.66 -19.99
CA HIS A 49 -5.91 4.06 -19.57
C HIS A 49 -6.01 3.13 -18.35
N MET A 50 -7.18 2.53 -18.12
CA MET A 50 -7.35 1.54 -17.04
C MET A 50 -6.44 0.32 -17.22
N GLY A 51 -6.20 -0.39 -16.11
CA GLY A 51 -5.27 -1.51 -16.07
C GLY A 51 -5.68 -2.70 -16.94
N ILE A 52 -4.73 -3.62 -17.16
CA ILE A 52 -4.83 -4.77 -18.08
C ILE A 52 -6.16 -5.54 -17.94
N ALA A 53 -6.66 -5.77 -16.72
CA ALA A 53 -7.89 -6.53 -16.50
C ALA A 53 -9.14 -5.83 -17.09
N GLN A 54 -9.22 -4.50 -16.95
CA GLN A 54 -10.32 -3.70 -17.49
C GLN A 54 -10.28 -3.71 -19.00
N THR A 55 -9.13 -3.39 -19.60
CA THR A 55 -8.93 -3.42 -21.05
C THR A 55 -9.25 -4.80 -21.65
N LEU A 56 -8.89 -5.89 -20.95
CA LEU A 56 -9.22 -7.25 -21.37
C LEU A 56 -10.72 -7.56 -21.36
N THR A 57 -11.46 -7.04 -20.39
CA THR A 57 -12.91 -7.23 -20.31
C THR A 57 -13.59 -6.56 -21.49
N THR A 58 -13.25 -5.29 -21.77
CA THR A 58 -13.82 -4.54 -22.89
C THR A 58 -13.44 -5.17 -24.23
N LEU A 59 -12.18 -5.59 -24.40
CA LEU A 59 -11.76 -6.30 -25.62
C LEU A 59 -12.58 -7.59 -25.86
N ARG A 60 -12.81 -8.39 -24.82
CA ARG A 60 -13.55 -9.66 -24.95
C ARG A 60 -15.02 -9.50 -25.29
N GLN A 61 -15.60 -8.30 -25.14
CA GLN A 61 -16.98 -8.04 -25.52
C GLN A 61 -17.19 -7.98 -27.03
N LEU A 62 -16.12 -7.76 -27.82
CA LEU A 62 -16.24 -7.52 -29.25
C LEU A 62 -15.29 -8.40 -30.07
N VAL A 63 -14.11 -8.72 -29.53
CA VAL A 63 -13.06 -9.45 -30.26
C VAL A 63 -12.48 -10.62 -29.47
N TRP A 64 -12.10 -11.65 -30.22
CA TRP A 64 -11.37 -12.79 -29.72
C TRP A 64 -9.96 -12.79 -30.28
N ILE A 65 -8.98 -12.66 -29.39
CA ILE A 65 -7.55 -12.69 -29.70
C ILE A 65 -6.91 -13.84 -28.92
N SER A 66 -6.16 -14.71 -29.60
CA SER A 66 -5.41 -15.76 -28.89
C SER A 66 -4.37 -15.14 -27.96
N GLN A 67 -4.22 -15.68 -26.74
CA GLN A 67 -3.30 -15.15 -25.70
C GLN A 67 -3.39 -13.63 -25.49
N VAL A 68 -4.60 -13.06 -25.58
CA VAL A 68 -4.85 -11.61 -25.50
C VAL A 68 -4.16 -10.93 -24.31
N ARG A 69 -4.08 -11.59 -23.14
CA ARG A 69 -3.42 -11.03 -21.95
C ARG A 69 -1.94 -10.75 -22.16
N THR A 70 -1.25 -11.61 -22.91
CA THR A 70 0.16 -11.43 -23.25
C THR A 70 0.33 -10.29 -24.26
N GLU A 71 -0.55 -10.21 -25.26
CA GLU A 71 -0.49 -9.16 -26.28
C GLU A 71 -0.80 -7.76 -25.71
N VAL A 72 -1.75 -7.66 -24.78
CA VAL A 72 -2.08 -6.43 -24.05
C VAL A 72 -0.91 -6.02 -23.15
N ARG A 73 -0.35 -6.95 -22.36
CA ARG A 73 0.82 -6.67 -21.51
C ARG A 73 2.03 -6.13 -22.26
N LYS A 74 2.26 -6.59 -23.48
CA LYS A 74 3.39 -6.14 -24.31
C LYS A 74 3.19 -4.76 -24.91
N ARG A 75 1.94 -4.32 -25.08
CA ARG A 75 1.60 -3.12 -25.86
C ARG A 75 1.12 -1.95 -25.03
N LEU A 76 0.54 -2.20 -23.86
CA LEU A 76 0.23 -1.12 -22.94
C LEU A 76 1.52 -0.45 -22.48
N PRO A 77 1.56 0.90 -22.42
CA PRO A 77 2.74 1.60 -21.93
C PRO A 77 3.12 1.09 -20.55
N LEU A 78 4.43 0.98 -20.32
CA LEU A 78 4.97 0.68 -19.01
C LEU A 78 4.49 1.75 -18.03
N PHE A 79 4.12 1.34 -16.82
CA PHE A 79 3.78 2.29 -15.77
C PHE A 79 4.91 3.32 -15.60
N PRO A 80 4.59 4.57 -15.25
CA PRO A 80 5.61 5.58 -14.99
C PRO A 80 6.56 5.08 -13.90
N ASP A 81 7.81 5.50 -14.00
CA ASP A 81 8.84 5.15 -13.02
C ASP A 81 8.40 5.51 -11.61
N TYR A 82 8.76 4.66 -10.65
CA TYR A 82 8.51 4.95 -9.24
C TYR A 82 9.29 6.18 -8.80
N ALA A 83 8.68 7.00 -7.94
CA ALA A 83 9.34 8.15 -7.33
C ALA A 83 10.66 7.74 -6.65
N LYS A 84 11.70 8.58 -6.74
CA LYS A 84 13.04 8.32 -6.19
C LYS A 84 13.01 7.99 -4.69
N GLU A 85 12.07 8.59 -3.96
CA GLU A 85 11.85 8.34 -2.54
C GLU A 85 11.46 6.87 -2.23
N ARG A 86 10.96 6.12 -3.22
CA ARG A 86 10.59 4.70 -3.09
C ARG A 86 11.68 3.72 -3.49
N VAL A 87 12.58 4.13 -4.37
CA VAL A 87 13.57 3.24 -4.98
C VAL A 87 14.97 3.45 -4.39
N SER A 88 15.23 4.62 -3.82
CA SER A 88 16.49 4.87 -3.11
C SER A 88 16.62 3.95 -1.90
N GLN A 89 17.84 3.45 -1.67
CA GLN A 89 18.17 2.69 -0.47
C GLN A 89 17.97 3.59 0.75
N PRO A 90 17.04 3.25 1.67
CA PRO A 90 16.81 4.07 2.84
C PRO A 90 17.97 3.93 3.84
N GLN A 91 18.32 5.00 4.53
CA GLN A 91 19.32 4.97 5.61
C GLN A 91 18.78 4.21 6.85
N HIS A 92 17.50 4.36 7.14
CA HIS A 92 16.74 3.63 8.17
C HIS A 92 15.27 3.50 7.77
N ALA A 93 14.52 2.60 8.43
CA ALA A 93 13.07 2.51 8.21
C ALA A 93 12.39 3.84 8.50
N PHE A 94 11.29 4.10 7.78
CA PHE A 94 10.47 5.29 7.90
C PHE A 94 11.14 6.63 7.55
N ILE A 95 12.34 6.63 6.95
CA ILE A 95 12.97 7.87 6.49
C ILE A 95 12.08 8.67 5.53
N ASN A 96 11.41 7.97 4.62
CA ASN A 96 10.30 8.49 3.84
C ASN A 96 9.06 7.71 4.29
N CYS A 97 8.09 8.39 4.87
CA CYS A 97 6.87 7.75 5.33
C CYS A 97 5.63 8.45 4.77
N GLY A 98 4.54 7.71 4.68
CA GLY A 98 3.21 8.23 4.46
C GLY A 98 2.38 8.11 5.73
N VAL A 99 1.50 9.06 5.98
CA VAL A 99 0.57 9.03 7.11
C VAL A 99 -0.87 9.06 6.62
N ASP A 100 -1.73 8.29 7.26
CA ASP A 100 -3.17 8.28 7.02
C ASP A 100 -3.92 7.99 8.32
N TYR A 101 -5.15 8.49 8.42
CA TYR A 101 -6.04 8.20 9.54
C TYR A 101 -7.06 7.14 9.14
N THR A 102 -7.18 6.10 9.95
CA THR A 102 -8.22 5.08 9.78
C THR A 102 -9.18 5.08 10.96
N GLY A 103 -10.48 5.04 10.67
CA GLY A 103 -11.54 5.14 11.67
C GLY A 103 -12.88 5.56 11.07
N PRO A 104 -13.84 5.99 11.91
CA PRO A 104 -13.81 5.91 13.37
C PRO A 104 -14.06 4.48 13.87
N PHE A 105 -13.38 4.10 14.95
CA PHE A 105 -13.71 2.92 15.75
C PHE A 105 -14.40 3.33 17.05
N MET A 106 -15.21 2.44 17.62
CA MET A 106 -15.94 2.72 18.86
C MET A 106 -15.19 2.07 20.03
N ALA A 107 -14.76 2.88 20.99
CA ALA A 107 -14.19 2.42 22.25
C ALA A 107 -15.07 2.86 23.42
N LYS A 108 -15.03 2.11 24.52
CA LYS A 108 -15.69 2.48 25.77
C LYS A 108 -14.70 3.27 26.64
N PHE A 109 -15.11 4.45 27.08
CA PHE A 109 -14.35 5.28 28.02
C PHE A 109 -15.33 5.86 29.06
N ASN A 110 -15.08 5.61 30.34
CA ASN A 110 -15.95 6.05 31.45
C ASN A 110 -17.44 5.71 31.21
N ASP A 111 -17.72 4.46 30.80
CA ASP A 111 -19.07 3.96 30.47
C ASP A 111 -19.77 4.62 29.26
N GLN A 112 -19.10 5.58 28.60
CA GLN A 112 -19.56 6.22 27.37
C GLN A 112 -18.87 5.63 26.14
N ARG A 113 -19.55 5.72 24.99
CA ARG A 113 -18.98 5.31 23.70
C ARG A 113 -18.30 6.49 23.03
N THR A 114 -16.99 6.40 22.87
CA THR A 114 -16.17 7.44 22.25
C THR A 114 -15.63 6.95 20.91
N LYS A 115 -15.63 7.85 19.92
CA LYS A 115 -14.99 7.59 18.62
C LYS A 115 -13.48 7.71 18.80
N VAL A 116 -12.76 6.73 18.29
CA VAL A 116 -11.30 6.67 18.31
C VAL A 116 -10.81 6.52 16.88
N TRP A 117 -9.71 7.20 16.57
CA TRP A 117 -9.03 7.12 15.30
C TRP A 117 -7.68 6.47 15.49
N ILE A 118 -7.17 5.86 14.43
CA ILE A 118 -5.85 5.24 14.42
C ILE A 118 -5.05 5.97 13.36
N ALA A 119 -3.93 6.56 13.76
CA ALA A 119 -2.95 7.08 12.83
C ALA A 119 -2.08 5.92 12.35
N LEU A 120 -1.97 5.77 11.04
CA LEU A 120 -1.17 4.75 10.39
C LEU A 120 -0.05 5.42 9.62
N PHE A 121 1.19 5.15 10.05
CA PHE A 121 2.39 5.52 9.34
C PHE A 121 2.89 4.32 8.55
N THR A 122 3.23 4.52 7.28
CA THR A 122 3.83 3.49 6.44
C THR A 122 5.15 3.96 5.85
N CYS A 123 6.19 3.14 5.94
CA CYS A 123 7.44 3.44 5.24
C CYS A 123 7.25 3.25 3.73
N LEU A 124 7.62 4.26 2.94
CA LEU A 124 7.47 4.23 1.48
C LEU A 124 8.44 3.24 0.81
N ASN A 125 9.58 2.98 1.44
CA ASN A 125 10.63 2.07 0.96
C ASN A 125 10.33 0.62 1.37
N THR A 126 10.19 0.35 2.67
CA THR A 126 10.07 -1.02 3.21
C THR A 126 8.63 -1.49 3.38
N ARG A 127 7.62 -0.60 3.27
CA ARG A 127 6.22 -0.91 3.64
C ARG A 127 6.03 -1.33 5.09
N ALA A 128 6.99 -1.08 5.97
CA ALA A 128 6.80 -1.21 7.42
C ALA A 128 5.62 -0.31 7.87
N LEU A 129 4.91 -0.75 8.89
CA LEU A 129 3.79 -0.05 9.49
C LEU A 129 4.10 0.33 10.92
N TYR A 130 3.72 1.53 11.30
CA TYR A 130 3.60 1.97 12.67
C TYR A 130 2.17 2.47 12.85
N VAL A 131 1.48 2.01 13.89
CA VAL A 131 0.10 2.40 14.16
C VAL A 131 -0.05 2.88 15.58
N ASP A 132 -0.81 3.94 15.79
CA ASP A 132 -0.98 4.54 17.11
C ASP A 132 -2.38 5.15 17.24
N ILE A 133 -2.83 5.27 18.48
CA ILE A 133 -4.16 5.78 18.80
C ILE A 133 -4.15 7.30 18.80
N ALA A 134 -5.17 7.85 18.13
CA ALA A 134 -5.58 9.23 18.27
C ALA A 134 -6.98 9.27 18.90
N THR A 135 -7.10 9.90 20.06
CA THR A 135 -8.37 10.05 20.78
C THR A 135 -9.36 10.94 20.05
N SER A 136 -8.87 11.81 19.15
CA SER A 136 -9.70 12.66 18.30
C SER A 136 -9.05 12.87 16.92
N PHE A 137 -9.89 13.14 15.92
CA PHE A 137 -9.46 13.63 14.60
C PHE A 137 -9.20 15.14 14.64
N SER A 138 -8.35 15.55 15.59
CA SER A 138 -8.01 16.94 15.87
C SER A 138 -6.55 17.19 15.55
N ALA A 139 -6.26 18.41 15.08
CA ALA A 139 -4.91 18.89 14.86
C ALA A 139 -4.10 19.03 16.17
N SER A 140 -4.76 19.05 17.34
CA SER A 140 -4.09 19.04 18.65
C SER A 140 -3.65 17.65 19.11
N CYS A 141 -4.24 16.57 18.57
CA CYS A 141 -3.91 15.19 18.97
C CYS A 141 -2.75 14.62 18.15
N PHE A 142 -2.65 15.01 16.88
CA PHE A 142 -1.64 14.50 15.96
C PHE A 142 -0.18 14.76 16.39
N PRO A 143 0.21 15.93 16.93
CA PRO A 143 1.58 16.16 17.40
C PRO A 143 2.04 15.13 18.44
N ASN A 144 1.16 14.72 19.36
CA ASN A 144 1.48 13.70 20.36
C ASN A 144 1.71 12.32 19.73
N VAL A 145 0.95 12.01 18.69
CA VAL A 145 1.13 10.77 17.92
C VAL A 145 2.43 10.81 17.13
N LEU A 146 2.72 11.95 16.49
CA LEU A 146 3.96 12.16 15.74
C LEU A 146 5.19 12.07 16.64
N HIS A 147 5.12 12.63 17.84
CA HIS A 147 6.19 12.54 18.85
C HIS A 147 6.48 11.08 19.22
N ARG A 148 5.45 10.30 19.59
CA ARG A 148 5.62 8.87 19.91
C ARG A 148 6.18 8.06 18.74
N PHE A 149 5.78 8.41 17.52
CA PHE A 149 6.32 7.80 16.30
C PHE A 149 7.82 8.08 16.14
N ILE A 150 8.24 9.34 16.30
CA ILE A 150 9.64 9.78 16.18
C ILE A 150 10.49 9.14 17.27
N ASP A 151 10.01 9.09 18.51
CA ASP A 151 10.72 8.46 19.63
C ASP A 151 10.95 6.96 19.38
N SER A 152 9.99 6.29 18.73
CA SER A 152 10.04 4.86 18.49
C SER A 152 10.86 4.46 17.24
N ASN A 153 10.82 5.28 16.17
CA ASN A 153 11.35 4.90 14.85
C ASN A 153 12.46 5.83 14.33
N GLY A 154 12.74 6.93 15.03
CA GLY A 154 13.62 7.99 14.58
C GLY A 154 12.92 9.04 13.73
N CYS A 155 13.62 10.15 13.47
CA CYS A 155 13.08 11.27 12.71
C CYS A 155 12.98 10.94 11.22
N PRO A 156 11.81 11.13 10.58
CA PRO A 156 11.67 11.01 9.13
C PRO A 156 12.27 12.23 8.41
N ARG A 157 12.78 12.03 7.19
CA ARG A 157 13.20 13.12 6.31
C ARG A 157 12.01 13.84 5.69
N GLY A 158 10.87 13.17 5.55
CA GLY A 158 9.66 13.78 5.04
C GLY A 158 8.45 12.86 5.17
N ILE A 159 7.29 13.48 5.37
CA ILE A 159 6.01 12.81 5.57
C ILE A 159 5.10 13.12 4.39
N LEU A 160 4.57 12.09 3.73
CA LEU A 160 3.56 12.20 2.69
C LEU A 160 2.17 12.05 3.32
N SER A 161 1.26 12.96 3.03
CA SER A 161 -0.10 12.96 3.57
C SER A 161 -1.12 13.28 2.48
N ASP A 162 -2.37 12.88 2.70
CA ASP A 162 -3.48 13.47 1.96
C ASP A 162 -3.77 14.91 2.44
N ASN A 163 -4.60 15.64 1.69
CA ASN A 163 -5.03 17.00 2.02
C ASN A 163 -6.09 17.02 3.14
N ALA A 164 -6.10 16.06 4.08
CA ALA A 164 -7.05 16.09 5.16
C ALA A 164 -6.84 17.35 6.03
N PRO A 165 -7.93 18.03 6.46
CA PRO A 165 -7.83 19.28 7.20
C PRO A 165 -6.94 19.19 8.45
N VAL A 166 -6.93 18.05 9.14
CA VAL A 166 -6.10 17.80 10.32
C VAL A 166 -4.62 17.99 10.00
N PHE A 167 -4.13 17.40 8.91
CA PHE A 167 -2.73 17.47 8.54
C PHE A 167 -2.36 18.86 8.01
N VAL A 168 -3.26 19.50 7.25
CA VAL A 168 -3.07 20.88 6.80
C VAL A 168 -2.95 21.83 8.00
N SER A 169 -3.87 21.74 8.97
CA SER A 169 -3.83 22.55 10.19
C SER A 169 -2.57 22.31 11.02
N VAL A 170 -2.12 21.06 11.13
CA VAL A 170 -0.86 20.73 11.81
C VAL A 170 0.32 21.42 11.13
N VAL A 171 0.42 21.35 9.79
CA VAL A 171 1.53 21.99 9.07
C VAL A 171 1.53 23.50 9.26
N THR A 172 0.34 24.14 9.26
CA THR A 172 0.22 25.56 9.57
C THR A 172 0.71 25.88 10.99
N MET A 173 0.36 25.03 11.97
CA MET A 173 0.80 25.17 13.38
C MET A 173 2.27 24.79 13.59
N LEU A 174 2.87 23.98 12.73
CA LEU A 174 4.29 23.63 12.78
C LEU A 174 5.16 24.62 11.99
N SER A 175 4.55 25.53 11.22
CA SER A 175 5.31 26.53 10.49
C SER A 175 5.96 27.53 11.46
N PRO A 176 7.20 27.97 11.22
CA PRO A 176 8.00 28.79 12.13
C PRO A 176 7.48 30.23 12.34
N LEU A 177 6.24 30.52 11.93
CA LEU A 177 5.58 31.82 12.16
C LEU A 177 4.94 31.94 13.55
N LEU A 178 5.00 30.89 14.38
CA LEU A 178 4.52 30.92 15.76
C LEU A 178 5.68 31.27 16.70
N THR A 179 5.50 32.43 17.33
CA THR A 179 6.33 33.13 18.31
C THR A 179 6.86 32.25 19.46
N GLU A 180 8.00 32.65 20.01
CA GLU A 180 8.88 31.96 20.98
C GLU A 180 8.26 31.54 22.35
N ASP A 181 6.95 31.64 22.55
CA ASP A 181 6.38 31.67 23.92
C ASP A 181 5.62 30.43 24.41
N ASP A 182 5.61 29.31 23.67
CA ASP A 182 4.96 28.10 24.16
C ASP A 182 5.94 26.92 24.28
N GLN A 183 6.32 26.59 25.52
CA GLN A 183 7.03 25.35 25.93
C GLN A 183 6.20 24.06 25.70
N ASN A 184 5.30 24.05 24.72
CA ASN A 184 4.40 22.96 24.43
C ASN A 184 4.99 22.02 23.36
N LEU A 185 4.54 20.76 23.33
CA LEU A 185 4.95 19.70 22.39
C LEU A 185 5.06 20.08 20.90
N PHE A 186 4.40 21.17 20.49
CA PHE A 186 4.55 21.79 19.16
C PHE A 186 6.01 22.17 18.88
N ASP A 187 6.73 22.67 19.88
CA ASP A 187 8.12 23.13 19.77
C ASP A 187 9.08 21.99 19.35
N TYR A 188 8.92 20.77 19.86
CA TYR A 188 9.78 19.64 19.47
C TYR A 188 9.61 19.23 18.00
N SER A 189 8.38 19.12 17.52
CA SER A 189 8.10 18.75 16.13
C SER A 189 8.43 19.89 15.16
N SER A 190 8.22 21.14 15.56
CA SER A 190 8.59 22.33 14.79
C SER A 190 10.11 22.47 14.67
N ARG A 191 10.87 22.20 15.74
CA ARG A 191 12.35 22.20 15.73
C ARG A 191 12.95 21.17 14.78
N LEU A 192 12.31 20.02 14.61
CA LEU A 192 12.76 18.98 13.68
C LEU A 192 12.54 19.35 12.20
N ASN A 193 11.75 20.39 11.92
CA ASN A 193 11.48 20.96 10.60
C ASN A 193 11.19 19.88 9.53
N ILE A 194 10.29 18.94 9.87
CA ILE A 194 9.97 17.80 9.02
C ILE A 194 9.07 18.28 7.88
N PRO A 195 9.49 18.16 6.61
CA PRO A 195 8.67 18.59 5.48
C PRO A 195 7.48 17.65 5.27
N PHE A 196 6.28 18.21 5.35
CA PHE A 196 5.06 17.54 4.93
C PHE A 196 4.81 17.80 3.44
N LYS A 197 4.68 16.73 2.66
CA LYS A 197 4.27 16.78 1.26
C LYS A 197 2.82 16.30 1.18
N PHE A 198 1.99 17.08 0.50
CA PHE A 198 0.60 16.71 0.28
C PHE A 198 0.39 16.11 -1.10
N VAL A 199 -0.35 15.00 -1.17
CA VAL A 199 -0.66 14.33 -2.43
C VAL A 199 -1.58 15.23 -3.29
N PRO A 200 -1.26 15.46 -4.57
CA PRO A 200 -2.16 16.17 -5.48
C PRO A 200 -3.49 15.44 -5.62
N ALA A 201 -4.61 16.17 -5.67
CA ALA A 201 -5.95 15.59 -5.74
C ALA A 201 -6.19 14.62 -6.92
N LEU A 202 -5.34 14.66 -7.95
CA LEU A 202 -5.41 13.83 -9.16
C LEU A 202 -4.30 12.77 -9.25
N ALA A 203 -3.60 12.47 -8.15
CA ALA A 203 -2.49 11.50 -8.12
C ALA A 203 -2.80 10.23 -7.31
N PRO A 204 -3.79 9.40 -7.71
CA PRO A 204 -4.22 8.21 -6.95
C PRO A 204 -3.13 7.15 -6.79
N TRP A 205 -2.08 7.16 -7.61
CA TRP A 205 -0.95 6.24 -7.47
C TRP A 205 -0.07 6.57 -6.24
N GLN A 206 -0.02 7.84 -5.82
CA GLN A 206 0.69 8.25 -4.61
C GLN A 206 -0.11 7.90 -3.35
N SER A 207 -1.44 8.02 -3.40
CA SER A 207 -2.32 7.61 -2.29
C SER A 207 -2.44 6.10 -2.10
N GLY A 208 -2.30 5.34 -3.19
CA GLY A 208 -2.44 3.88 -3.19
C GLY A 208 -1.51 3.13 -2.23
N ILE A 209 -0.41 3.76 -1.77
CA ILE A 209 0.55 3.14 -0.85
C ILE A 209 -0.05 2.94 0.53
N TYR A 210 -0.51 4.02 1.17
CA TYR A 210 -1.13 3.96 2.49
C TYR A 210 -2.54 3.37 2.40
N GLU A 211 -3.29 3.60 1.31
CA GLU A 211 -4.58 2.94 1.10
C GLU A 211 -4.48 1.41 1.14
N ARG A 212 -3.46 0.84 0.49
CA ARG A 212 -3.24 -0.61 0.51
C ARG A 212 -2.94 -1.10 1.92
N MET A 213 -2.20 -0.32 2.70
CA MET A 213 -1.87 -0.67 4.08
C MET A 213 -3.08 -0.58 4.99
N VAL A 214 -3.90 0.46 4.85
CA VAL A 214 -5.18 0.59 5.53
C VAL A 214 -6.14 -0.55 5.15
N LYS A 215 -6.17 -0.93 3.87
CA LYS A 215 -6.98 -2.07 3.37
C LYS A 215 -6.56 -3.41 3.96
N ILE A 216 -5.29 -3.58 4.36
CA ILE A 216 -4.82 -4.78 5.05
C ILE A 216 -5.04 -4.66 6.57
N PHE A 217 -4.74 -3.50 7.15
CA PHE A 217 -4.86 -3.26 8.58
C PHE A 217 -6.30 -3.35 9.08
N LYS A 218 -7.25 -2.68 8.40
CA LYS A 218 -8.64 -2.56 8.87
C LYS A 218 -9.34 -3.92 9.01
N PRO A 219 -9.22 -4.88 8.06
CA PRO A 219 -9.73 -6.23 8.24
C PRO A 219 -9.03 -7.00 9.37
N SER A 220 -7.69 -6.95 9.45
CA SER A 220 -6.93 -7.63 10.51
C SER A 220 -7.33 -7.14 11.89
N PHE A 221 -7.43 -5.83 12.07
CA PHE A 221 -7.86 -5.22 13.32
C PHE A 221 -9.31 -5.58 13.66
N LYS A 222 -10.24 -5.51 12.70
CA LYS A 222 -11.62 -5.97 12.91
C LYS A 222 -11.71 -7.44 13.28
N ALA A 223 -10.86 -8.30 12.72
CA ALA A 223 -10.80 -9.72 13.05
C ALA A 223 -10.26 -9.96 14.47
N ALA A 224 -9.31 -9.14 14.94
CA ALA A 224 -8.80 -9.19 16.31
C ALA A 224 -9.86 -8.74 17.33
N ILE A 225 -10.61 -7.68 17.02
CA ILE A 225 -11.69 -7.15 17.88
C ILE A 225 -12.88 -8.13 17.93
N ARG A 226 -13.29 -8.66 16.77
CA ARG A 226 -14.55 -9.39 16.57
C ARG A 226 -15.76 -8.52 16.96
N SER A 227 -16.70 -9.06 17.75
CA SER A 227 -17.89 -8.35 18.26
C SER A 227 -17.73 -7.89 19.71
N ARG A 228 -16.50 -7.82 20.24
CA ARG A 228 -16.24 -7.43 21.63
C ARG A 228 -16.39 -5.91 21.79
N LYS A 229 -16.92 -5.50 22.95
CA LYS A 229 -16.86 -4.10 23.39
C LYS A 229 -15.47 -3.90 24.00
N ILE A 230 -14.69 -2.98 23.45
CA ILE A 230 -13.30 -2.77 23.84
C ILE A 230 -13.19 -1.47 24.63
N GLU A 231 -12.48 -1.52 25.74
CA GLU A 231 -12.16 -0.33 26.52
C GLU A 231 -10.97 0.41 25.91
N LEU A 232 -10.89 1.73 26.12
CA LEU A 232 -9.81 2.54 25.53
C LEU A 232 -8.41 2.02 25.90
N GLY A 233 -8.23 1.47 27.11
CA GLY A 233 -6.96 0.89 27.55
C GLY A 233 -6.56 -0.38 26.80
N GLU A 234 -7.52 -1.19 26.34
CA GLU A 234 -7.29 -2.42 25.59
C GLU A 234 -7.02 -2.14 24.10
N PHE A 235 -7.38 -0.95 23.63
CA PHE A 235 -7.22 -0.54 22.23
C PHE A 235 -5.73 -0.48 21.83
N HIS A 236 -4.88 0.06 22.72
CA HIS A 236 -3.45 0.24 22.44
C HIS A 236 -2.71 -1.08 22.21
N PRO A 237 -2.76 -2.07 23.13
CA PRO A 237 -2.09 -3.34 22.92
C PRO A 237 -2.59 -4.08 21.68
N LEU A 238 -3.91 -4.07 21.40
CA LEU A 238 -4.47 -4.73 20.21
C LEU A 238 -3.96 -4.13 18.90
N ILE A 239 -3.82 -2.80 18.84
CA ILE A 239 -3.28 -2.11 17.67
C ILE A 239 -1.81 -2.48 17.47
N LYS A 240 -1.02 -2.51 18.55
CA LYS A 240 0.40 -2.91 18.49
C LYS A 240 0.60 -4.37 18.14
N GLU A 241 -0.29 -5.26 18.57
CA GLU A 241 -0.28 -6.66 18.14
C GLU A 241 -0.55 -6.78 16.64
N CYS A 242 -1.55 -6.05 16.14
CA CYS A 242 -1.83 -5.99 14.70
C CYS A 242 -0.65 -5.40 13.92
N GLU A 243 0.02 -4.37 14.45
CA GLU A 243 1.25 -3.80 13.87
C GLU A 243 2.32 -4.87 13.68
N ALA A 244 2.62 -5.62 14.75
CA ALA A 244 3.66 -6.64 14.76
C ALA A 244 3.34 -7.78 13.78
N PHE A 245 2.08 -8.23 13.75
CA PHE A 245 1.61 -9.25 12.82
C PHE A 245 1.78 -8.79 11.37
N LEU A 246 1.33 -7.57 11.06
CA LEU A 246 1.39 -7.02 9.72
C LEU A 246 2.81 -6.70 9.26
N ASN A 247 3.72 -6.37 10.16
CA ASN A 247 5.14 -6.20 9.83
C ASN A 247 5.87 -7.55 9.63
N SER A 248 5.33 -8.64 10.17
CA SER A 248 5.89 -9.98 9.97
C SER A 248 5.45 -10.61 8.64
N ARG A 249 4.55 -9.96 7.89
CA ARG A 249 4.09 -10.46 6.59
C ARG A 249 5.23 -10.49 5.56
N PRO A 250 5.28 -11.50 4.70
CA PRO A 250 6.26 -11.53 3.60
C PRO A 250 5.98 -10.40 2.60
N LEU A 251 7.02 -9.69 2.19
CA LEU A 251 6.93 -8.62 1.18
C LEU A 251 6.70 -9.15 -0.23
N THR A 252 7.14 -10.38 -0.49
CA THR A 252 7.04 -11.08 -1.77
C THR A 252 6.06 -12.24 -1.67
N TYR A 253 5.58 -12.72 -2.82
CA TYR A 253 4.84 -13.97 -2.86
C TYR A 253 5.71 -15.09 -2.28
N VAL A 254 5.15 -15.86 -1.36
CA VAL A 254 5.72 -17.14 -0.96
C VAL A 254 5.42 -18.09 -2.12
N TYR A 255 6.41 -18.34 -2.96
CA TYR A 255 6.33 -19.44 -3.92
C TYR A 255 6.36 -20.76 -3.11
N ASN A 256 5.50 -21.72 -3.45
CA ASN A 256 5.73 -23.10 -3.06
C ASN A 256 6.92 -23.58 -3.90
N ILE A 257 8.11 -23.64 -3.32
CA ILE A 257 9.34 -23.97 -4.04
C ILE A 257 9.57 -25.48 -3.97
N ILE A 258 9.37 -26.15 -5.11
CA ILE A 258 10.33 -27.15 -5.59
C ILE A 258 11.19 -26.36 -6.58
N ASP A 259 12.52 -26.42 -6.44
CA ASP A 259 13.54 -25.66 -7.19
C ASP A 259 13.71 -24.17 -6.89
N SER A 260 14.56 -23.86 -5.91
CA SER A 260 15.70 -22.93 -6.04
C SER A 260 16.31 -22.59 -4.67
N ASP A 261 17.63 -22.77 -4.56
CA ASP A 261 18.49 -22.60 -3.37
C ASP A 261 18.62 -21.15 -2.83
N ARG A 262 17.62 -20.28 -3.00
CA ARG A 262 17.64 -18.92 -2.47
C ARG A 262 16.28 -18.47 -1.97
N ILE A 263 15.93 -18.91 -0.77
CA ILE A 263 14.77 -18.39 -0.04
C ILE A 263 15.16 -17.04 0.60
N SER A 264 14.88 -15.94 -0.09
CA SER A 264 14.90 -14.60 0.53
C SER A 264 13.52 -14.29 1.11
N ILE A 265 13.24 -14.75 2.33
CA ILE A 265 12.08 -14.27 3.09
C ILE A 265 12.40 -12.85 3.58
N MET A 266 12.15 -11.83 2.76
CA MET A 266 12.19 -10.44 3.24
C MET A 266 10.91 -10.17 4.05
N THR A 267 11.03 -10.28 5.38
CA THR A 267 10.03 -9.74 6.32
C THR A 267 10.37 -8.27 6.61
N ASN A 268 9.39 -7.45 7.02
CA ASN A 268 9.64 -6.04 7.36
C ASN A 268 10.36 -5.84 8.70
N ARG A 269 10.69 -6.93 9.42
CA ARG A 269 11.63 -6.84 10.52
C ARG A 269 13.01 -6.56 9.92
N LEU A 270 13.38 -5.29 9.91
CA LEU A 270 14.80 -4.95 9.97
C LEU A 270 15.35 -5.72 11.18
N PRO A 271 16.41 -6.54 11.02
CA PRO A 271 17.07 -7.09 12.18
C PRO A 271 17.41 -5.93 13.10
N PRO A 272 17.19 -6.05 14.43
CA PRO A 272 17.69 -5.05 15.35
C PRO A 272 19.16 -4.83 15.00
N THR A 273 19.55 -3.57 14.87
CA THR A 273 20.92 -3.14 14.59
C THR A 273 21.82 -3.58 15.73
N VAL A 274 22.15 -4.86 15.79
CA VAL A 274 23.29 -5.36 16.53
C VAL A 274 24.47 -4.95 15.68
N ARG A 275 25.17 -3.89 16.12
CA ARG A 275 26.52 -3.61 15.66
C ARG A 275 27.29 -4.93 15.77
N SER A 276 27.66 -5.54 14.65
CA SER A 276 28.57 -6.66 14.66
C SER A 276 29.91 -6.14 15.19
N PRO A 277 30.43 -6.66 16.32
CA PRO A 277 31.82 -6.44 16.63
C PRO A 277 32.63 -7.29 15.65
N SER A 278 33.45 -6.63 14.85
CA SER A 278 34.46 -7.24 14.01
C SER A 278 35.40 -8.09 14.86
N SER A 279 35.26 -9.42 14.83
CA SER A 279 36.35 -10.34 15.20
C SER A 279 36.28 -11.62 14.37
N PRO A 280 37.44 -12.18 13.93
CA PRO A 280 37.50 -13.26 12.95
C PRO A 280 37.62 -14.65 13.60
N ASP A 281 36.68 -15.05 14.46
CA ASP A 281 36.73 -16.36 15.13
C ASP A 281 35.47 -17.23 15.00
N PHE A 282 34.53 -16.88 14.11
CA PHE A 282 33.27 -17.62 13.97
C PHE A 282 33.35 -18.96 13.21
N ASN A 283 34.52 -19.36 12.72
CA ASN A 283 34.69 -20.56 11.87
C ASN A 283 35.06 -21.85 12.62
N LYS A 284 34.94 -21.92 13.95
CA LYS A 284 35.31 -23.14 14.72
C LYS A 284 34.18 -23.87 15.46
N HIS A 285 32.92 -23.39 15.40
CA HIS A 285 31.82 -24.05 16.13
C HIS A 285 30.82 -24.85 15.26
N MET A 286 31.06 -25.00 13.95
CA MET A 286 30.20 -25.76 13.04
C MET A 286 30.68 -27.21 12.80
N THR A 287 31.19 -27.89 13.85
CA THR A 287 31.67 -29.29 13.74
C THR A 287 31.34 -30.15 14.97
N LEU A 288 30.28 -29.83 15.72
CA LEU A 288 29.85 -30.64 16.88
C LEU A 288 28.34 -30.95 16.95
N MET A 289 27.63 -30.92 15.81
CA MET A 289 26.25 -31.44 15.74
C MET A 289 26.03 -32.33 14.52
N THR A 290 26.87 -33.35 14.40
CA THR A 290 26.59 -34.57 13.63
C THR A 290 27.17 -35.73 14.43
N ASN A 291 26.47 -36.14 15.48
CA ASN A 291 26.55 -37.46 16.09
C ASN A 291 25.25 -37.67 16.88
N GLY A 292 24.37 -38.46 16.28
CA GLY A 292 23.00 -38.79 16.69
C GLY A 292 22.34 -39.51 15.54
#